data_AF-A0A7W0CEQ9-F1
#
_entry.id   AF-A0A7W0CEQ9-F1
#
_cell.length_a   1.000
_cell.length_b   1.000
_cell.length_c   1.000
_cell.angle_alpha   90.00
_cell.angle_beta   90.00
_cell.angle_gamma   90.00
#
_symmetry.space_group_name_H-M   'P 1'
#
loop_
_entity.id
_entity.type
_entity.pdbx_description
1 polymer ?
#
loop_
_entity_poly.entity_id
_entity_poly.type
_entity_poly.pdbx_seq_one_letter_code
_entity_poly.pdbx_strand_id
1 'polypeptide(L)'
;MSDEIHYPADLTDLEGPEELRVEYIKGLIETAAEDARHVTLNVSLALAVVAAFLTQLPHELVFGQALAVRLTLFLGLLSLGASAIAFFAYVRAVHYARMAIVRSLASADAKHARQLWAGRYGVWERKKRWYQAGQMLMYVGLGLEALSMAVIFIRGWPLA
;
A
#
# COMPACT_ATOMS: atom_id res chain seq x y z
N MET A 1 -7.51 7.93 20.79
CA MET A 1 -8.87 7.37 20.83
C MET A 1 -9.19 6.90 19.44
N SER A 2 -9.04 5.60 19.16
CA SER A 2 -9.57 5.02 17.93
C SER A 2 -11.04 4.72 18.20
N ASP A 3 -11.94 5.36 17.46
CA ASP A 3 -13.34 4.91 17.40
C ASP A 3 -13.33 3.49 16.84
N GLU A 4 -13.49 2.52 17.72
CA GLU A 4 -13.58 1.12 17.37
C GLU A 4 -14.95 0.94 16.71
N ILE A 5 -14.97 0.92 15.37
CA ILE A 5 -16.19 0.68 14.61
C ILE A 5 -16.69 -0.71 14.99
N HIS A 6 -17.72 -0.76 15.83
CA HIS A 6 -18.32 -2.00 16.29
C HIS A 6 -19.17 -2.59 15.17
N TYR A 7 -18.55 -3.43 14.33
CA TYR A 7 -19.28 -4.20 13.33
C TYR A 7 -20.17 -5.24 14.04
N PRO A 8 -21.46 -5.35 13.69
CA PRO A 8 -22.29 -6.42 14.24
C PRO A 8 -21.65 -7.77 13.90
N ALA A 9 -21.41 -8.57 14.94
CA ALA A 9 -20.89 -9.93 14.80
C ALA A 9 -21.96 -10.91 14.31
N ASP A 10 -23.20 -10.45 14.19
CA ASP A 10 -24.32 -11.21 13.68
C ASP A 10 -24.11 -11.53 12.20
N LEU A 11 -24.03 -12.83 11.90
CA LEU A 11 -23.84 -13.36 10.54
C LEU A 11 -25.15 -13.93 9.98
N THR A 12 -26.28 -13.77 10.68
CA THR A 12 -27.59 -14.22 10.21
C THR A 12 -27.98 -13.55 8.89
N ASP A 13 -27.56 -12.30 8.67
CA ASP A 13 -27.73 -11.59 7.39
C ASP A 13 -27.00 -12.28 6.21
N LEU A 14 -25.97 -13.10 6.48
CA LEU A 14 -25.25 -13.86 5.45
C LEU A 14 -25.88 -15.24 5.17
N GLU A 15 -26.96 -15.60 5.85
CA GLU A 15 -27.81 -16.77 5.56
C GLU A 15 -29.09 -16.39 4.79
N GLY A 16 -29.24 -15.11 4.46
CA GLY A 16 -30.39 -14.59 3.74
C GLY A 16 -30.52 -15.07 2.29
N PRO A 17 -31.49 -14.50 1.54
CA PRO A 17 -31.73 -14.78 0.13
C PRO A 17 -30.43 -14.84 -0.68
N GLU A 18 -30.37 -15.79 -1.63
CA GLU A 18 -29.19 -15.99 -2.48
C GLU A 18 -28.75 -14.71 -3.20
N GLU A 19 -29.69 -13.91 -3.67
CA GLU A 19 -29.45 -12.62 -4.33
C GLU A 19 -28.64 -11.66 -3.44
N LEU A 20 -29.02 -11.52 -2.16
CA LEU A 20 -28.31 -10.68 -1.20
C LEU A 20 -26.92 -11.23 -0.87
N ARG A 21 -26.78 -12.55 -0.78
CA ARG A 21 -25.47 -13.20 -0.55
C ARG A 21 -24.53 -12.97 -1.75
N VAL A 22 -25.03 -13.10 -2.97
CA VAL A 22 -24.28 -12.83 -4.19
C VAL A 22 -23.90 -11.36 -4.30
N GLU A 23 -24.83 -10.45 -3.99
CA GLU A 23 -24.56 -9.00 -3.95
C GLU A 23 -23.47 -8.66 -2.93
N TYR A 24 -23.54 -9.22 -1.73
CA TYR A 24 -22.50 -9.08 -0.71
C TYR A 24 -21.12 -9.55 -1.20
N ILE A 25 -21.05 -10.73 -1.84
CA ILE A 25 -19.79 -11.26 -2.39
C ILE A 25 -19.23 -10.31 -3.48
N LYS A 26 -20.09 -9.77 -4.35
CA LYS A 26 -19.68 -8.77 -5.36
C LYS A 26 -19.11 -7.51 -4.69
N GLY A 27 -19.78 -7.00 -3.65
CA GLY A 27 -19.30 -5.86 -2.88
C GLY A 27 -17.93 -6.12 -2.23
N LEU A 28 -17.68 -7.33 -1.72
CA LEU A 28 -16.35 -7.72 -1.21
C LEU A 28 -15.28 -7.71 -2.31
N ILE A 29 -15.60 -8.23 -3.51
CA ILE A 29 -14.67 -8.27 -4.64
C ILE A 29 -14.30 -6.86 -5.12
N GLU A 30 -15.28 -5.95 -5.15
CA GLU A 30 -15.11 -4.54 -5.49
C GLU A 30 -14.30 -3.80 -4.44
N THR A 31 -14.63 -3.96 -3.16
CA THR A 31 -13.87 -3.38 -2.04
C THR A 31 -12.41 -3.81 -2.09
N ALA A 32 -12.16 -5.10 -2.32
CA ALA A 32 -10.82 -5.64 -2.48
C ALA A 32 -10.09 -5.10 -3.73
N ALA A 33 -10.83 -4.80 -4.80
CA ALA A 33 -10.27 -4.19 -6.00
C ALA A 33 -9.82 -2.76 -5.72
N GLU A 34 -10.64 -2.00 -5.00
CA GLU A 34 -10.38 -0.61 -4.66
C GLU A 34 -9.18 -0.50 -3.71
N ASP A 35 -9.09 -1.36 -2.69
CA ASP A 35 -7.91 -1.45 -1.82
C ASP A 35 -6.62 -1.72 -2.64
N ALA A 36 -6.67 -2.68 -3.57
CA ALA A 36 -5.54 -2.96 -4.44
C ALA A 36 -5.16 -1.77 -5.34
N ARG A 37 -6.14 -0.99 -5.84
CA ARG A 37 -5.89 0.23 -6.63
C ARG A 37 -5.20 1.29 -5.79
N HIS A 38 -5.70 1.57 -4.58
CA HIS A 38 -5.09 2.54 -3.67
C HIS A 38 -3.63 2.16 -3.35
N VAL A 39 -3.36 0.88 -3.06
CA VAL A 39 -1.99 0.43 -2.82
C VAL A 39 -1.12 0.53 -4.07
N THR A 40 -1.68 0.23 -5.25
CA THR A 40 -0.95 0.37 -6.52
C THR A 40 -0.60 1.83 -6.81
N LEU A 41 -1.46 2.80 -6.46
CA LEU A 41 -1.13 4.22 -6.55
C LEU A 41 0.07 4.59 -5.67
N ASN A 42 0.14 4.05 -4.44
CA ASN A 42 1.31 4.25 -3.56
C ASN A 42 2.59 3.65 -4.15
N VAL A 43 2.50 2.47 -4.76
CA VAL A 43 3.65 1.86 -5.49
C VAL A 43 4.10 2.76 -6.63
N SER A 44 3.17 3.22 -7.46
CA SER A 44 3.46 4.12 -8.59
C SER A 44 4.09 5.43 -8.12
N LEU A 45 3.59 6.02 -7.03
CA LEU A 45 4.17 7.22 -6.43
C LEU A 45 5.61 6.98 -5.97
N ALA A 46 5.86 5.91 -5.20
CA ALA A 46 7.19 5.59 -4.71
C ALA A 46 8.19 5.39 -5.87
N LEU A 47 7.79 4.64 -6.91
CA LEU A 47 8.61 4.41 -8.09
C LEU A 47 8.82 5.68 -8.93
N ALA A 48 7.81 6.55 -9.03
CA ALA A 48 7.92 7.82 -9.74
C ALA A 48 8.93 8.75 -9.06
N VAL A 49 8.90 8.84 -7.72
CA VAL A 49 9.91 9.59 -6.96
C VAL A 49 11.30 9.00 -7.21
N VAL A 50 11.47 7.69 -7.05
CA VAL A 50 12.77 7.04 -7.30
C VAL A 50 13.26 7.30 -8.73
N ALA A 51 12.39 7.17 -9.73
CA ALA A 51 12.74 7.42 -11.12
C ALA A 51 13.11 8.90 -11.35
N ALA A 52 12.37 9.85 -10.78
CA ALA A 52 12.67 11.28 -10.88
C ALA A 52 14.06 11.58 -10.30
N PHE A 53 14.40 11.02 -9.14
CA PHE A 53 15.73 11.20 -8.55
C PHE A 53 16.85 10.60 -9.40
N LEU A 54 16.66 9.40 -9.92
CA LEU A 54 17.67 8.73 -10.74
C LEU A 54 17.86 9.38 -12.12
N THR A 55 16.85 10.08 -12.64
CA THR A 55 16.87 10.60 -14.02
C THR A 55 17.01 12.11 -14.11
N GLN A 56 16.50 12.86 -13.14
CA GLN A 56 16.43 14.32 -13.19
C GLN A 56 17.45 15.02 -12.31
N LEU A 57 18.01 14.34 -11.29
CA LEU A 57 18.91 14.99 -10.34
C LEU A 57 20.35 15.01 -10.89
N PRO A 58 20.96 16.18 -11.13
CA PRO A 58 22.31 16.24 -11.67
C PRO A 58 23.31 15.67 -10.66
N HIS A 59 24.17 14.76 -11.12
CA HIS A 59 25.14 14.08 -10.26
C HIS A 59 26.05 15.08 -9.51
N GLU A 60 26.42 16.18 -10.16
CA GLU A 60 27.25 17.23 -9.56
C GLU A 60 26.61 17.87 -8.33
N LEU A 61 25.29 18.11 -8.38
CA LEU A 61 24.50 18.65 -7.27
C LEU A 61 24.43 17.70 -6.08
N VAL A 62 24.49 16.38 -6.32
CA VAL A 62 24.45 15.34 -5.27
C VAL A 62 25.83 15.12 -4.67
N PHE A 63 26.86 14.93 -5.51
CA PHE A 63 28.21 14.64 -5.05
C PHE A 63 28.91 15.86 -4.44
N GLY A 64 28.46 17.08 -4.75
CA GLY A 64 28.92 18.30 -4.09
C GLY A 64 28.43 18.47 -2.65
N GLN A 65 27.44 17.69 -2.20
CA GLN A 65 26.88 17.83 -0.84
C GLN A 65 27.71 17.13 0.23
N ALA A 66 27.47 17.49 1.50
CA ALA A 66 28.01 16.76 2.64
C ALA A 66 27.60 15.27 2.62
N LEU A 67 28.46 14.39 3.14
CA LEU A 67 28.22 12.95 3.17
C LEU A 67 26.87 12.60 3.83
N ALA A 68 26.49 13.31 4.90
CA ALA A 68 25.23 13.09 5.58
C ALA A 68 24.01 13.26 4.66
N VAL A 69 24.00 14.28 3.79
CA VAL A 69 22.89 14.54 2.85
C VAL A 69 22.82 13.47 1.77
N ARG A 70 23.98 13.00 1.30
CA ARG A 70 24.04 11.88 0.35
C ARG A 70 23.48 10.60 0.96
N LEU A 71 23.86 10.31 2.20
CA LEU A 71 23.36 9.13 2.93
C LEU A 71 21.85 9.21 3.15
N THR A 72 21.30 10.36 3.54
CA THR A 72 19.85 10.51 3.72
C THR A 72 19.09 10.30 2.41
N LEU A 73 19.60 10.82 1.30
CA LEU A 73 19.03 10.60 -0.03
C LEU A 73 19.09 9.13 -0.44
N PHE A 74 20.24 8.45 -0.31
CA PHE A 74 20.32 7.02 -0.63
C PHE A 74 19.41 6.16 0.26
N LEU A 75 19.33 6.47 1.56
CA LEU A 75 18.43 5.76 2.48
C LEU A 75 16.96 6.03 2.16
N GLY A 76 16.61 7.24 1.74
CA GLY A 76 15.26 7.59 1.28
C GLY A 76 14.86 6.75 0.06
N LEU A 77 15.70 6.72 -0.97
CA LEU A 77 15.47 5.95 -2.20
C LEU A 77 15.36 4.45 -1.93
N LEU A 78 16.26 3.91 -1.10
CA LEU A 78 16.21 2.50 -0.68
C LEU A 78 14.92 2.20 0.11
N SER A 79 14.50 3.11 0.99
CA SER A 79 13.25 2.98 1.74
C SER A 79 12.03 2.99 0.81
N LEU A 80 11.99 3.87 -0.20
CA LEU A 80 10.92 3.91 -1.21
C LEU A 80 10.89 2.63 -2.06
N GLY A 81 12.06 2.13 -2.47
CA GLY A 81 12.16 0.85 -3.18
C GLY A 81 11.67 -0.33 -2.34
N ALA A 82 12.07 -0.40 -1.07
CA ALA A 82 11.61 -1.43 -0.14
C ALA A 82 10.10 -1.31 0.15
N SER A 83 9.56 -0.09 0.23
CA SER A 83 8.13 0.19 0.34
C SER A 83 7.36 -0.39 -0.85
N ALA A 84 7.81 -0.11 -2.08
CA ALA A 84 7.19 -0.63 -3.29
C ALA A 84 7.16 -2.18 -3.30
N ILE A 85 8.24 -2.84 -2.88
CA ILE A 85 8.31 -4.30 -2.75
C ILE A 85 7.29 -4.82 -1.72
N ALA A 86 7.21 -4.19 -0.55
CA ALA A 86 6.29 -4.59 0.51
C ALA A 86 4.82 -4.43 0.08
N PHE A 87 4.49 -3.31 -0.56
CA PHE A 87 3.17 -3.09 -1.13
C PHE A 87 2.84 -4.07 -2.26
N PHE A 88 3.79 -4.38 -3.14
CA PHE A 88 3.58 -5.38 -4.19
C PHE A 88 3.28 -6.77 -3.60
N ALA A 89 3.99 -7.16 -2.53
CA ALA A 89 3.73 -8.42 -1.83
C ALA A 89 2.30 -8.47 -1.24
N TYR A 90 1.79 -7.33 -0.74
CA TYR A 90 0.41 -7.19 -0.27
C TYR A 90 -0.60 -7.27 -1.43
N VAL A 91 -0.44 -6.46 -2.48
CA VAL A 91 -1.33 -6.44 -3.66
C VAL A 91 -1.42 -7.81 -4.33
N ARG A 92 -0.29 -8.52 -4.44
CA ARG A 92 -0.27 -9.89 -4.96
C ARG A 92 -1.14 -10.83 -4.12
N ALA A 93 -1.08 -10.71 -2.79
CA ALA A 93 -1.92 -11.52 -1.92
C ALA A 93 -3.41 -11.16 -2.03
N VAL A 94 -3.73 -9.85 -2.13
CA VAL A 94 -5.09 -9.37 -2.37
C VAL A 94 -5.63 -9.90 -3.71
N HIS A 95 -4.81 -9.90 -4.76
CA HIS A 95 -5.19 -10.45 -6.06
C HIS A 95 -5.59 -11.93 -5.98
N TYR A 96 -4.79 -12.75 -5.31
CA TYR A 96 -5.13 -14.17 -5.10
C TYR A 96 -6.37 -14.34 -4.23
N ALA A 97 -6.53 -13.53 -3.19
CA ALA A 97 -7.72 -13.56 -2.34
C ALA A 97 -8.99 -13.21 -3.12
N ARG A 98 -8.94 -12.20 -4.01
CA ARG A 98 -10.05 -11.86 -4.91
C ARG A 98 -10.42 -13.03 -5.81
N MET A 99 -9.44 -13.70 -6.41
CA MET A 99 -9.69 -14.90 -7.22
C MET A 99 -10.34 -16.04 -6.41
N ALA A 100 -9.97 -16.18 -5.14
CA ALA A 100 -10.61 -17.16 -4.24
C ALA A 100 -12.05 -16.75 -3.89
N ILE A 101 -12.31 -15.47 -3.58
CA ILE A 101 -13.64 -14.95 -3.28
C ILE A 101 -14.59 -15.08 -4.47
N VAL A 102 -14.09 -14.85 -5.70
CA VAL A 102 -14.87 -15.04 -6.93
C VAL A 102 -15.40 -16.47 -7.05
N ARG A 103 -14.67 -17.48 -6.59
CA ARG A 103 -15.15 -18.88 -6.62
C ARG A 103 -16.37 -19.09 -5.71
N SER A 104 -16.50 -18.31 -4.63
CA SER A 104 -17.66 -18.36 -3.75
C SER A 104 -18.95 -17.86 -4.41
N LEU A 105 -18.87 -17.16 -5.55
CA LEU A 105 -20.06 -16.74 -6.30
C LEU A 105 -20.84 -17.94 -6.83
N ALA A 106 -20.15 -19.02 -7.23
CA ALA A 106 -20.80 -20.21 -7.78
C ALA A 106 -21.67 -20.95 -6.76
N SER A 107 -21.37 -20.83 -5.47
CA SER A 107 -22.10 -21.46 -4.38
C SER A 107 -22.87 -20.48 -3.49
N ALA A 108 -22.86 -19.19 -3.83
CA ALA A 108 -23.38 -18.09 -3.01
C ALA A 108 -22.94 -18.14 -1.53
N ASP A 109 -21.72 -18.64 -1.26
CA ASP A 109 -21.20 -18.81 0.10
C ASP A 109 -20.55 -17.52 0.62
N ALA A 110 -21.41 -16.61 1.09
CA ALA A 110 -21.01 -15.32 1.62
C ALA A 110 -20.17 -15.42 2.90
N LYS A 111 -20.38 -16.46 3.73
CA LYS A 111 -19.60 -16.70 4.94
C LYS A 111 -18.17 -17.09 4.60
N HIS A 112 -17.99 -17.98 3.63
CA HIS A 112 -16.66 -18.35 3.15
C HIS A 112 -15.93 -17.17 2.51
N ALA A 113 -16.62 -16.40 1.65
CA ALA A 113 -16.09 -15.17 1.06
C ALA A 113 -15.59 -14.17 2.12
N ARG A 114 -16.40 -13.91 3.16
CA ARG A 114 -16.01 -13.04 4.28
C ARG A 114 -14.77 -13.57 5.00
N GLN A 115 -14.68 -14.89 5.24
CA GLN A 115 -13.52 -15.46 5.91
C GLN A 115 -12.23 -15.35 5.09
N LEU A 116 -12.32 -15.41 3.76
CA LEU A 116 -11.17 -15.19 2.87
C LEU A 116 -10.68 -13.74 2.88
N TRP A 117 -11.58 -12.77 3.11
CA TRP A 117 -11.23 -11.35 3.14
C TRP A 117 -10.83 -10.85 4.53
N ALA A 118 -11.80 -10.80 5.45
CA ALA A 118 -11.71 -10.17 6.76
C ALA A 118 -11.69 -11.17 7.93
N GLY A 119 -11.63 -12.46 7.60
CA GLY A 119 -11.59 -13.54 8.58
C GLY A 119 -10.29 -13.66 9.37
N ARG A 120 -10.29 -14.56 10.35
CA ARG A 120 -9.06 -14.97 11.07
C ARG A 120 -7.96 -15.49 10.14
N TYR A 121 -8.37 -16.10 9.03
CA TYR A 121 -7.47 -16.59 7.96
C TYR A 121 -7.49 -15.70 6.72
N GLY A 122 -8.16 -14.55 6.80
CA GLY A 122 -8.34 -13.63 5.70
C GLY A 122 -7.04 -12.96 5.28
N VAL A 123 -7.05 -12.41 4.06
CA VAL A 123 -5.87 -11.76 3.48
C VAL A 123 -5.40 -10.59 4.34
N TRP A 124 -6.33 -9.79 4.90
CA TRP A 124 -5.99 -8.66 5.73
C TRP A 124 -5.19 -9.10 6.96
N GLU A 125 -5.72 -10.03 7.76
CA GLU A 125 -5.07 -10.44 9.00
C GLU A 125 -3.69 -11.07 8.76
N ARG A 126 -3.55 -11.84 7.68
CA ARG A 126 -2.28 -12.50 7.33
C ARG A 126 -1.25 -11.57 6.69
N LYS A 127 -1.68 -10.50 6.03
CA LYS A 127 -0.80 -9.66 5.19
C LYS A 127 -0.77 -8.19 5.59
N LYS A 128 -1.53 -7.75 6.60
CA LYS A 128 -1.51 -6.37 7.12
C LYS A 128 -0.11 -5.87 7.48
N ARG A 129 0.78 -6.76 7.94
CA ARG A 129 2.18 -6.41 8.26
C ARG A 129 2.94 -5.89 7.04
N TRP A 130 2.68 -6.44 5.85
CA TRP A 130 3.31 -5.97 4.60
C TRP A 130 2.78 -4.59 4.21
N TYR A 131 1.48 -4.37 4.35
CA TYR A 131 0.86 -3.06 4.13
C TYR A 131 1.41 -2.01 5.10
N GLN A 132 1.44 -2.31 6.40
CA GLN A 132 1.99 -1.43 7.43
C GLN A 132 3.47 -1.13 7.22
N ALA A 133 4.28 -2.14 6.88
CA ALA A 133 5.69 -1.96 6.55
C ALA A 133 5.84 -1.06 5.30
N GLY A 134 5.05 -1.31 4.25
CA GLY A 134 5.01 -0.47 3.05
C GLY A 134 4.71 0.98 3.37
N GLN A 135 3.67 1.25 4.17
CA GLN A 135 3.33 2.61 4.60
C GLN A 135 4.45 3.27 5.39
N MET A 136 4.98 2.60 6.41
CA MET A 136 6.03 3.14 7.26
C MET A 136 7.27 3.50 6.42
N LEU A 137 7.71 2.59 5.56
CA LEU A 137 8.84 2.82 4.66
C LEU A 137 8.56 3.93 3.64
N MET A 138 7.31 4.08 3.19
CA MET A 138 6.93 5.16 2.29
C MET A 138 7.06 6.52 2.98
N TYR A 139 6.52 6.67 4.20
CA TYR A 139 6.59 7.93 4.93
C TYR A 139 8.02 8.29 5.33
N VAL A 140 8.80 7.31 5.79
CA VAL A 140 10.23 7.52 6.08
C VAL A 140 10.98 7.91 4.80
N GLY A 141 10.76 7.20 3.70
CA GLY A 141 11.40 7.48 2.42
C GLY A 141 11.08 8.90 1.92
N LEU A 142 9.79 9.25 1.82
CA LEU A 142 9.35 10.59 1.41
C LEU A 142 9.88 11.69 2.34
N GLY A 143 9.90 11.45 3.65
CA GLY A 143 10.44 12.41 4.63
C GLY A 143 11.94 12.65 4.44
N LEU A 144 12.71 11.58 4.23
CA LEU A 144 14.15 11.68 3.96
C LEU A 144 14.44 12.39 2.64
N GLU A 145 13.68 12.10 1.58
CA GLU A 145 13.83 12.77 0.29
C GLU A 145 13.47 14.25 0.37
N ALA A 146 12.33 14.59 0.99
CA ALA A 146 11.91 15.97 1.16
C ALA A 146 12.94 16.79 1.96
N LEU A 147 13.48 16.22 3.03
CA LEU A 147 14.52 16.86 3.83
C LEU A 147 15.82 17.04 3.02
N SER A 148 16.25 16.01 2.31
CA SER A 148 17.47 16.06 1.50
C SER A 148 17.35 17.11 0.39
N MET A 149 16.21 17.15 -0.30
CA MET A 149 15.93 18.16 -1.33
C MET A 149 15.86 19.57 -0.75
N ALA A 150 15.24 19.76 0.41
CA ALA A 150 15.23 21.07 1.07
C ALA A 150 16.65 21.57 1.35
N VAL A 151 17.54 20.70 1.86
CA VAL A 151 18.95 21.06 2.10
C VAL A 151 19.68 21.36 0.80
N ILE A 152 19.47 20.54 -0.24
CA ILE A 152 20.09 20.75 -1.56
C ILE A 152 19.63 22.08 -2.16
N PHE A 153 18.34 22.42 -2.10
CA PHE A 153 17.84 23.69 -2.62
C PHE A 153 18.33 24.89 -1.80
N ILE A 154 18.34 24.81 -0.47
CA ILE A 154 18.83 25.93 0.38
C ILE A 154 20.32 26.20 0.14
N ARG A 155 21.14 25.16 -0.06
CA ARG A 155 22.60 25.30 -0.22
C ARG A 155 23.06 25.43 -1.67
N GLY A 156 22.30 24.87 -2.60
CA GLY A 156 22.63 24.74 -4.02
C GLY A 156 21.94 25.75 -4.91
N TRP A 157 21.05 26.60 -4.38
CA TRP A 157 20.53 27.74 -5.12
C TRP A 157 21.58 28.86 -5.11
N PRO A 158 22.31 29.13 -6.20
CA PRO A 158 22.94 30.42 -6.33
C PRO A 158 21.79 31.42 -6.28
N LEU A 159 21.80 32.31 -5.29
CA LEU A 159 21.05 33.56 -5.38
C LEU A 159 21.55 34.22 -6.67
N ALA A 160 20.81 34.02 -7.75
CA ALA A 160 20.96 34.77 -8.99
C ALA A 160 20.65 36.24 -8.71
#